data_AF-W4V7F7-F1
#
_entry.id   AF-W4V7F7-F1
#
_cell.length_a   1.000
_cell.length_b   1.000
_cell.length_c   1.000
_cell.angle_alpha   90.00
_cell.angle_beta   90.00
_cell.angle_gamma   90.00
#
_symmetry.space_group_name_H-M   'P 1'
#
loop_
_entity.id
_entity.type
_entity.pdbx_description
1 polymer ?
#
loop_
_entity_poly.entity_id
_entity_poly.type
_entity_poly.pdbx_seq_one_letter_code
_entity_poly.pdbx_strand_id
1 'polypeptide(L)' 'MDSRFASNKNITYKTKNHVEFIQFNNLLKYENIITHCFTTRRGGVSKGEYDSLNMAFNKTDDRRNVEENYRRVADA' A
#
# COMPACT_ATOMS: atom_id res chain seq x y z
N MET A 1 -2.37 -13.93 6.55
CA MET A 1 -1.41 -13.44 5.54
C MET A 1 -1.82 -14.00 4.20
N ASP A 2 -2.06 -13.16 3.20
CA ASP A 2 -2.46 -13.60 1.86
C ASP A 2 -1.33 -14.48 1.28
N SER A 3 -1.62 -15.74 0.96
CA SER A 3 -0.61 -16.76 0.59
C SER A 3 0.20 -16.37 -0.65
N ARG A 4 -0.32 -15.43 -1.45
CA ARG A 4 0.30 -14.86 -2.65
C ARG A 4 1.67 -14.22 -2.40
N PHE A 5 1.90 -13.63 -1.22
CA PHE A 5 3.18 -13.00 -0.90
C PHE A 5 4.14 -13.93 -0.14
N ALA A 6 3.61 -14.95 0.52
CA ALA A 6 4.40 -15.88 1.33
C ALA A 6 5.35 -16.77 0.50
N SER A 7 5.03 -17.01 -0.78
CA SER A 7 5.84 -17.87 -1.66
C SER A 7 7.04 -17.16 -2.28
N ASN A 8 7.10 -15.81 -2.24
CA ASN A 8 8.15 -15.05 -2.89
C ASN A 8 9.18 -14.54 -1.87
N LYS A 9 10.32 -15.22 -1.80
CA LYS A 9 11.46 -14.90 -0.91
C LYS A 9 12.14 -13.55 -1.17
N ASN A 10 11.84 -12.87 -2.29
CA ASN A 10 12.47 -11.60 -2.66
C ASN A 10 11.66 -10.37 -2.22
N ILE A 11 10.49 -10.58 -1.61
CA ILE A 11 9.65 -9.52 -1.08
C ILE A 11 9.42 -9.71 0.42
N THR A 12 9.16 -8.61 1.11
CA THR A 12 8.63 -8.58 2.46
C THR A 12 7.28 -7.90 2.42
N TYR A 13 6.25 -8.57 2.93
CA TYR A 13 4.93 -7.97 3.13
C TYR A 13 4.84 -7.36 4.52
N LYS A 14 4.35 -6.12 4.61
CA LYS A 14 4.18 -5.36 5.85
C LYS A 14 2.77 -4.79 5.95
N THR A 15 2.36 -4.57 7.20
CA THR A 15 1.15 -3.84 7.53
C THR A 15 1.52 -2.74 8.50
N LYS A 16 1.17 -1.50 8.20
CA LYS A 16 1.30 -0.36 9.12
C LYS A 16 0.05 0.50 9.02
N ASN A 17 -0.54 0.83 10.17
CA ASN A 17 -1.79 1.61 10.25
C ASN A 17 -2.89 1.08 9.30
N HIS A 18 -3.07 -0.24 9.27
CA HIS A 18 -4.00 -0.96 8.37
C HIS A 18 -3.65 -0.94 6.87
N VAL A 19 -2.69 -0.13 6.42
CA VAL A 19 -2.19 -0.17 5.04
C VAL A 19 -1.29 -1.38 4.86
N GLU A 20 -1.62 -2.20 3.87
CA GLU A 20 -0.84 -3.37 3.50
C GLU A 20 -0.02 -3.07 2.25
N PHE A 21 1.29 -3.29 2.34
CA PHE A 21 2.24 -3.04 1.26
C PHE A 21 3.36 -4.07 1.25
N ILE A 22 4.10 -4.11 0.13
CA ILE A 22 5.28 -4.95 -0.01
C ILE A 22 6.53 -4.08 -0.22
N GLN A 23 7.68 -4.63 0.17
CA GLN A 23 9.00 -4.05 -0.08
C GLN A 23 9.88 -5.10 -0.75
N PHE A 24 10.70 -4.70 -1.72
CA PHE A 24 11.71 -5.58 -2.29
C PHE A 24 12.92 -5.72 -1.36
N ASN A 25 13.32 -6.97 -1.11
CA ASN A 25 14.35 -7.30 -0.11
C ASN A 25 15.74 -6.78 -0.52
N ASN A 26 16.03 -6.71 -1.81
CA ASN A 26 17.30 -6.17 -2.32
C ASN A 26 17.49 -4.67 -2.03
N LEU A 27 16.41 -3.94 -1.74
CA LEU A 27 16.45 -2.51 -1.40
C LEU A 27 16.49 -2.26 0.11
N LEU A 28 16.13 -3.25 0.95
CA LEU A 28 16.09 -3.07 2.41
C LEU A 28 17.45 -2.73 3.02
N LYS A 29 18.55 -3.15 2.39
CA LYS A 29 19.91 -2.76 2.80
C LYS A 29 20.20 -1.25 2.72
N TYR A 30 19.31 -0.46 2.10
CA TYR A 30 19.39 1.00 1.99
C TYR A 30 18.28 1.72 2.76
N GLU A 31 17.60 1.05 3.71
CA GLU A 31 16.44 1.62 4.43
C GLU A 31 16.76 2.89 5.23
N ASN A 32 18.03 3.14 5.53
CA ASN A 32 18.51 4.36 6.17
C ASN A 32 18.65 5.57 5.21
N ILE A 33 18.46 5.36 3.91
CA ILE A 33 18.60 6.38 2.86
C ILE A 33 17.33 6.44 2.00
N ILE A 34 16.69 5.29 1.75
CA ILE A 34 15.55 5.16 0.86
C ILE A 34 14.39 4.55 1.62
N THR A 35 13.23 5.22 1.55
CA THR A 35 11.94 4.64 1.91
C THR A 35 11.21 4.24 0.64
N HIS A 36 10.86 2.96 0.51
CA HIS A 36 10.08 2.46 -0.62
C HIS A 36 8.97 1.53 -0.15
N CYS A 37 7.88 1.47 -0.92
CA CYS A 37 6.87 0.44 -0.80
C CYS A 37 6.12 0.31 -2.13
N PHE A 38 5.43 -0.82 -2.31
CA PHE A 38 4.39 -0.99 -3.31
C PHE A 38 3.11 -1.36 -2.56
N THR A 39 2.10 -0.51 -2.67
CA THR A 39 0.83 -0.70 -1.96
C THR A 39 0.04 -1.86 -2.54
N THR A 40 -0.80 -2.47 -1.72
CA THR A 40 -1.88 -3.35 -2.20
C THR A 40 -3.18 -2.56 -2.32
N ARG A 41 -4.30 -3.23 -2.65
CA ARG A 41 -5.64 -2.60 -2.61
C ARG A 41 -6.25 -2.50 -1.21
N ARG A 42 -5.56 -2.99 -0.17
CA ARG A 42 -6.08 -3.17 1.21
C ARG A 42 -5.60 -2.03 2.13
N GLY A 43 -6.50 -1.56 3.00
CA GLY A 43 -6.18 -0.59 4.06
C GLY A 43 -6.68 0.84 3.82
N GLY A 44 -7.45 1.09 2.76
CA GLY A 44 -8.00 2.42 2.49
C GLY A 44 -9.44 2.62 2.98
N VAL A 45 -10.09 3.67 2.48
CA VAL A 45 -11.47 4.06 2.83
C VAL A 45 -12.44 4.06 1.65
N SER A 46 -11.94 3.89 0.43
CA SER A 46 -12.76 3.82 -0.77
C SER A 46 -13.68 2.60 -0.72
N LYS A 47 -14.81 2.64 -1.44
CA LYS A 47 -15.84 1.60 -1.42
C LYS A 47 -16.18 1.13 -2.83
N GLY A 48 -16.93 0.02 -2.93
CA GLY A 48 -17.42 -0.50 -4.21
C GLY A 48 -16.28 -0.99 -5.09
N GLU A 49 -16.27 -0.58 -6.37
CA GLU A 49 -15.21 -0.95 -7.32
C GLU A 49 -13.81 -0.43 -6.91
N TYR A 50 -13.79 0.64 -6.11
CA TYR A 50 -12.57 1.27 -5.59
C TYR A 50 -12.13 0.72 -4.24
N ASP A 51 -12.84 -0.27 -3.68
CA ASP A 51 -12.50 -0.84 -2.39
C ASP A 51 -11.07 -1.42 -2.38
N SER A 52 -10.17 -1.06 -1.46
CA SER A 52 -10.32 -0.11 -0.35
C SER A 52 -9.34 1.07 -0.47
N LEU A 53 -8.16 0.85 -1.03
CA LEU A 53 -7.05 1.82 -1.13
C LEU A 53 -6.86 2.29 -2.58
N ASN A 54 -7.85 3.00 -3.11
CA ASN A 54 -7.73 3.64 -4.42
C ASN A 54 -6.85 4.90 -4.32
N MET A 55 -5.83 4.98 -5.17
CA MET A 55 -4.88 6.10 -5.23
C MET A 55 -5.05 6.94 -6.51
N ALA A 56 -6.05 6.64 -7.34
CA ALA A 56 -6.20 7.27 -8.65
C ALA A 56 -7.18 8.46 -8.61
N PHE A 57 -6.67 9.67 -8.84
CA PHE A 57 -7.47 10.90 -8.95
C PHE A 57 -8.27 11.03 -10.25
N ASN A 58 -7.99 10.19 -11.26
CA ASN A 58 -8.64 10.24 -12.58
C ASN A 58 -9.83 9.26 -12.70
N LYS A 59 -10.39 8.84 -11.56
CA LYS A 59 -11.53 7.92 -11.48
C LYS A 59 -12.73 8.60 -10.83
N THR A 60 -13.87 7.93 -10.82
CA THR A 60 -15.13 8.46 -10.28
C THR A 60 -15.30 8.23 -8.78
N ASP A 61 -14.23 7.83 -8.08
CA ASP A 61 -14.23 7.75 -6.62
C ASP A 61 -14.36 9.16 -6.00
N ASP A 62 -14.85 9.22 -4.76
CA ASP A 62 -14.86 10.47 -4.01
C ASP A 62 -13.40 10.92 -3.79
N ARG A 63 -13.07 12.12 -4.28
CA ARG A 63 -11.74 12.71 -4.14
C ARG A 63 -11.23 12.67 -2.69
N ARG A 64 -12.12 12.84 -1.69
CA ARG A 64 -11.76 12.80 -0.27
C ARG A 64 -11.29 11.41 0.17
N ASN A 65 -11.83 10.34 -0.41
CA ASN A 65 -11.35 8.98 -0.15
C ASN A 65 -9.94 8.81 -0.69
N VAL A 66 -9.69 9.28 -1.92
CA VAL A 66 -8.36 9.20 -2.55
C VAL A 66 -7.34 9.99 -1.74
N GLU A 67 -7.67 11.23 -1.33
CA GLU A 67 -6.81 12.04 -0.46
C GLU A 67 -6.51 11.36 0.88
N GLU A 68 -7.51 10.76 1.52
CA GLU A 68 -7.32 9.99 2.76
C GLU A 68 -6.45 8.76 2.55
N ASN A 69 -6.61 8.04 1.44
CA ASN A 69 -5.74 6.91 1.09
C ASN A 69 -4.28 7.37 0.91
N TYR A 70 -4.06 8.54 0.29
CA TYR A 70 -2.72 9.14 0.22
C TYR A 70 -2.15 9.46 1.60
N ARG A 71 -2.94 10.04 2.53
CA ARG A 71 -2.48 10.30 3.90
C ARG A 71 -2.07 9.01 4.60
N ARG A 72 -2.89 7.97 4.51
CA ARG A 72 -2.60 6.66 5.12
C ARG A 72 -1.32 6.03 4.59
N VAL A 73 -1.06 6.15 3.28
CA VAL A 73 0.18 5.66 2.66
C VAL A 73 1.38 6.50 3.06
N ALA A 74 1.24 7.81 3.22
CA ALA A 74 2.33 8.69 3.67
C ALA A 74 2.71 8.45 5.15
N ASP A 75 1.74 8.10 5.99
CA ASP A 75 1.98 7.78 7.41
C ASP A 75 2.55 6.37 7.63
N ALA A 76 2.28 5.44 6.69
CA ALA A 76 2.73 4.04 6.73
C ALA A 76 4.19 3.89 6.29
#